data_AF-C6WH79-F1
#
_entry.id   AF-C6WH79-F1
#
_cell.length_a   1.000
_cell.length_b   1.000
_cell.length_c   1.000
_cell.angle_alpha   90.00
_cell.angle_beta   90.00
_cell.angle_gamma   90.00
#
_symmetry.space_group_name_H-M   'P 1'
#
loop_
_entity.id
_entity.type
_entity.pdbx_description
1 polymer ?
#
loop_
_entity_poly.entity_id
_entity_poly.type
_entity_poly.pdbx_seq_one_letter_code
_entity_poly.pdbx_strand_id
1 'polypeptide(L)'
;MPYTAEISRATPACFVFLVDQSASMEDPIGGPARQRKADVVADALNRLLTELSVKCAKEEGVRDYFHVAVIGYGHTSVGSAFTGPLAGRDLVPLSQVADRPARVEDRVKKFPDGAGGLVESRVKFPVWIDPVANGGTPMCRALAQADALVADWVARHPAGFPPIVLNLTDGESTDGDPLEAALALQRHVSADGAALLFNLHVSGSAAIPVTFPDSPAALPDTYARALFEMSSPLPQHMRFYALQQGIACTDLSRGFAYNADITTVVQFLDIGTRATDLR
;
A
#
# COMPACT_ATOMS: atom_id res chain seq x y z
N MET A 1 14.55 -9.64 -17.93
CA MET A 1 13.68 -10.16 -16.85
C MET A 1 12.76 -9.01 -16.47
N PRO A 2 11.46 -9.23 -16.27
CA PRO A 2 10.57 -8.15 -15.80
C PRO A 2 10.84 -7.82 -14.33
N TYR A 3 10.41 -6.65 -13.90
CA TYR A 3 10.50 -6.13 -12.53
C TYR A 3 11.95 -5.92 -12.08
N THR A 4 12.76 -5.32 -12.94
CA THR A 4 14.19 -5.03 -12.72
C THR A 4 14.61 -3.61 -13.09
N ALA A 5 13.70 -2.80 -13.63
CA ALA A 5 13.99 -1.43 -14.02
C ALA A 5 14.47 -0.60 -12.82
N GLU A 6 15.53 0.17 -13.04
CA GLU A 6 16.05 1.08 -12.03
C GLU A 6 15.08 2.25 -11.84
N ILE A 7 14.79 2.55 -10.58
CA ILE A 7 13.94 3.69 -10.21
C ILE A 7 14.79 4.91 -9.99
N SER A 8 14.48 5.96 -10.73
CA SER A 8 15.18 7.23 -10.67
C SER A 8 14.24 8.39 -11.00
N ARG A 9 14.74 9.63 -10.99
CA ARG A 9 13.98 10.79 -11.48
C ARG A 9 13.67 10.70 -12.99
N ALA A 10 14.54 10.04 -13.76
CA ALA A 10 14.34 9.87 -15.20
C ALA A 10 13.39 8.70 -15.52
N THR A 11 13.33 7.72 -14.60
CA THR A 11 12.53 6.49 -14.70
C THR A 11 11.77 6.28 -13.38
N PRO A 12 10.75 7.11 -13.10
CA PRO A 12 10.01 7.00 -11.86
C PRO A 12 9.18 5.70 -11.83
N ALA A 13 8.75 5.31 -10.64
CA ALA A 13 7.71 4.29 -10.43
C ALA A 13 6.39 4.94 -9.98
N CYS A 14 5.31 4.14 -9.98
CA CYS A 14 3.99 4.58 -9.56
C CYS A 14 3.43 3.68 -8.46
N PHE A 15 2.94 4.32 -7.39
CA PHE A 15 2.16 3.67 -6.35
C PHE A 15 0.73 4.19 -6.38
N VAL A 16 -0.25 3.28 -6.38
CA VAL A 16 -1.67 3.61 -6.22
C VAL A 16 -2.20 2.87 -5.00
N PHE A 17 -2.63 3.61 -3.99
CA PHE A 17 -3.25 3.03 -2.80
C PHE A 17 -4.76 3.11 -2.94
N LEU A 18 -5.44 1.97 -2.95
CA LEU A 18 -6.89 1.88 -2.80
C LEU A 18 -7.20 1.67 -1.32
N VAL A 19 -7.93 2.60 -0.72
CA VAL A 19 -8.24 2.61 0.70
C VAL A 19 -9.74 2.43 0.87
N ASP A 20 -10.12 1.28 1.43
CA ASP A 20 -11.49 1.02 1.84
C ASP A 20 -11.89 1.97 2.97
N GLN A 21 -12.98 2.67 2.74
CA GLN A 21 -13.59 3.63 3.66
C GLN A 21 -15.05 3.23 3.96
N SER A 22 -15.41 1.96 3.80
CA SER A 22 -16.74 1.43 4.08
C SER A 22 -17.06 1.42 5.59
N ALA A 23 -18.34 1.20 5.93
CA ALA A 23 -18.79 1.20 7.32
C ALA A 23 -18.15 0.11 8.19
N SER A 24 -17.79 -1.05 7.60
CA SER A 24 -17.13 -2.16 8.31
C SER A 24 -15.70 -1.84 8.75
N MET A 25 -15.12 -0.75 8.23
CA MET A 25 -13.84 -0.20 8.69
C MET A 25 -13.93 0.46 10.09
N GLU A 26 -15.14 0.69 10.61
CA GLU A 26 -15.38 1.10 12.00
C GLU A 26 -15.13 -0.03 13.00
N ASP A 27 -15.22 -1.30 12.55
CA ASP A 27 -15.01 -2.46 13.40
C ASP A 27 -13.58 -2.51 13.95
N PRO A 28 -13.38 -3.14 15.13
CA PRO A 28 -12.05 -3.33 15.66
C PRO A 28 -11.22 -4.27 14.76
N ILE A 29 -9.93 -3.96 14.62
CA ILE A 29 -8.96 -4.90 14.05
C ILE A 29 -8.68 -6.04 15.03
N GLY A 30 -8.34 -7.21 14.50
CA GLY A 30 -7.88 -8.34 15.29
C GLY A 30 -6.57 -8.01 16.00
N GLY A 31 -6.45 -8.42 17.27
CA GLY A 31 -5.25 -8.20 18.09
C GLY A 31 -5.56 -7.73 19.51
N PRO A 32 -4.52 -7.45 20.31
CA PRO A 32 -4.68 -7.10 21.73
C PRO A 32 -5.20 -5.66 21.94
N ALA A 33 -5.04 -4.77 20.97
CA ALA A 33 -5.49 -3.38 21.05
C ALA A 33 -6.81 -3.18 20.31
N ARG A 34 -7.81 -2.59 20.98
CA ARG A 34 -9.11 -2.29 20.39
C ARG A 34 -9.06 -0.98 19.60
N GLN A 35 -8.52 -1.06 18.38
CA GLN A 35 -8.46 0.06 17.42
C GLN A 35 -9.34 -0.24 16.21
N ARG A 36 -9.96 0.78 15.61
CA ARG A 36 -10.76 0.61 14.39
C ARG A 36 -9.86 0.28 13.21
N LYS A 37 -10.32 -0.56 12.27
CA LYS A 37 -9.56 -0.87 11.06
C LYS A 37 -9.19 0.40 10.28
N ALA A 38 -10.12 1.36 10.17
CA ALA A 38 -9.89 2.64 9.49
C ALA A 38 -8.70 3.42 10.08
N ASP A 39 -8.59 3.47 11.41
CA ASP A 39 -7.50 4.17 12.10
C ASP A 39 -6.16 3.48 11.82
N VAL A 40 -6.13 2.15 11.88
CA VAL A 40 -4.91 1.37 11.63
C VAL A 40 -4.45 1.51 10.19
N VAL A 41 -5.37 1.43 9.23
CA VAL A 41 -5.08 1.60 7.80
C VAL A 41 -4.57 3.01 7.51
N ALA A 42 -5.26 4.05 7.98
CA ALA A 42 -4.84 5.43 7.77
C ALA A 42 -3.47 5.70 8.41
N ASP A 43 -3.25 5.27 9.64
CA ASP A 43 -1.97 5.43 10.33
C ASP A 43 -0.83 4.72 9.60
N ALA A 44 -1.06 3.49 9.15
CA ALA A 44 -0.03 2.73 8.50
C ALA A 44 0.30 3.26 7.10
N LEU A 45 -0.70 3.78 6.37
CA LEU A 45 -0.47 4.49 5.11
C LEU A 45 0.27 5.82 5.32
N ASN A 46 -0.06 6.60 6.34
CA ASN A 46 0.67 7.82 6.69
C ASN A 46 2.13 7.51 7.09
N ARG A 47 2.38 6.43 7.85
CA ARG A 47 3.75 5.96 8.14
C ARG A 47 4.49 5.60 6.87
N LEU A 48 3.82 4.87 5.98
CA LEU A 48 4.41 4.45 4.72
C LEU A 48 4.82 5.66 3.85
N LEU A 49 3.96 6.65 3.69
CA LEU A 49 4.29 7.87 2.93
C LEU A 49 5.49 8.61 3.56
N THR A 50 5.57 8.60 4.90
CA THR A 50 6.74 9.13 5.62
C THR A 50 8.01 8.33 5.30
N GLU A 51 7.95 7.00 5.37
CA GLU A 51 9.09 6.11 5.08
C GLU A 51 9.58 6.26 3.64
N LEU A 52 8.66 6.33 2.66
CA LEU A 52 8.99 6.58 1.26
C LEU A 52 9.68 7.94 1.10
N SER A 53 9.16 8.98 1.75
CA SER A 53 9.73 10.34 1.71
C SER A 53 11.14 10.37 2.30
N VAL A 54 11.35 9.72 3.45
CA VAL A 54 12.66 9.64 4.13
C VAL A 54 13.65 8.84 3.28
N LYS A 55 13.24 7.71 2.71
CA LYS A 55 14.10 6.88 1.84
C LYS A 55 14.55 7.62 0.58
N CYS A 56 13.72 8.54 0.08
CA CYS A 56 14.02 9.35 -1.10
C CYS A 56 14.64 10.71 -0.77
N ALA A 57 14.87 11.03 0.51
CA ALA A 57 15.47 12.29 0.93
C ALA A 57 16.98 12.33 0.58
N LYS A 58 17.40 13.47 0.04
CA LYS A 58 18.79 13.86 -0.21
C LYS A 58 19.03 15.27 0.31
N GLU A 59 20.27 15.77 0.24
CA GLU A 59 20.62 17.12 0.71
C GLU A 59 19.76 18.22 0.06
N GLU A 60 19.40 18.04 -1.21
CA GLU A 60 18.58 18.97 -2.00
C GLU A 60 17.05 18.82 -1.79
N GLY A 61 16.61 17.91 -0.93
CA GLY A 61 15.20 17.58 -0.69
C GLY A 61 14.81 16.17 -1.11
N VAL A 62 13.51 15.90 -1.17
CA VAL A 62 12.96 14.58 -1.54
C VAL A 62 12.92 14.45 -3.06
N ARG A 63 13.48 13.36 -3.60
CA ARG A 63 13.49 13.11 -5.05
C ARG A 63 12.19 12.44 -5.50
N ASP A 64 11.67 12.87 -6.65
CA ASP A 64 10.51 12.29 -7.33
C ASP A 64 10.83 10.96 -8.01
N TYR A 65 11.24 9.98 -7.21
CA TYR A 65 11.40 8.59 -7.66
C TYR A 65 10.05 7.89 -7.79
N PHE A 66 9.03 8.40 -7.12
CA PHE A 66 7.70 7.84 -7.09
C PHE A 66 6.64 8.89 -7.39
N HIS A 67 5.65 8.49 -8.17
CA HIS A 67 4.34 9.13 -8.22
C HIS A 67 3.37 8.35 -7.34
N VAL A 68 2.57 9.05 -6.55
CA VAL A 68 1.67 8.47 -5.55
C VAL A 68 0.25 8.93 -5.81
N ALA A 69 -0.67 7.98 -5.87
CA ALA A 69 -2.11 8.20 -5.83
C ALA A 69 -2.69 7.50 -4.60
N VAL A 70 -3.68 8.13 -3.97
CA VAL A 70 -4.43 7.52 -2.87
C VAL A 70 -5.91 7.70 -3.19
N ILE A 71 -6.60 6.60 -3.48
CA ILE A 71 -8.01 6.57 -3.81
C ILE A 71 -8.76 5.98 -2.61
N GLY A 72 -9.60 6.80 -1.97
CA GLY A 72 -10.56 6.35 -0.98
C GLY A 72 -11.83 5.87 -1.68
N TYR A 73 -12.39 4.76 -1.22
CA TYR A 73 -13.65 4.25 -1.73
C TYR A 73 -14.57 3.80 -0.60
N GLY A 74 -15.79 4.34 -0.59
CA GLY A 74 -16.76 4.12 0.47
C GLY A 74 -18.11 4.75 0.12
N HIS A 75 -19.21 4.20 0.65
CA HIS A 75 -20.57 4.61 0.32
C HIS A 75 -20.81 4.58 -1.20
N THR A 76 -20.96 5.75 -1.81
CA THR A 76 -21.15 5.93 -3.26
C THR A 76 -19.98 6.66 -3.90
N SER A 77 -19.00 7.11 -3.12
CA SER A 77 -17.86 7.91 -3.57
C SER A 77 -16.62 7.06 -3.78
N VAL A 78 -15.93 7.36 -4.87
CA VAL A 78 -14.57 6.88 -5.17
C VAL A 78 -13.80 8.12 -5.62
N GLY A 79 -12.64 8.39 -5.03
CA GLY A 79 -11.86 9.57 -5.37
C GLY A 79 -10.62 9.73 -4.51
N SER A 80 -9.87 10.81 -4.74
CA SER A 80 -8.66 11.10 -3.96
C SER A 80 -8.96 11.16 -2.46
N ALA A 81 -8.23 10.38 -1.66
CA ALA A 81 -8.31 10.39 -0.21
C ALA A 81 -7.33 11.39 0.44
N PHE A 82 -6.52 12.08 -0.36
CA PHE A 82 -5.69 13.15 0.17
C PHE A 82 -6.57 14.23 0.80
N THR A 83 -6.15 14.73 1.96
CA THR A 83 -6.78 15.87 2.63
C THR A 83 -5.85 17.08 2.62
N GLY A 84 -6.35 18.24 3.07
CA GLY A 84 -5.56 19.47 3.16
C GLY A 84 -5.04 19.96 1.79
N PRO A 85 -3.76 20.38 1.68
CA PRO A 85 -3.23 21.00 0.46
C PRO A 85 -3.20 20.09 -0.80
N LEU A 86 -3.33 18.78 -0.61
CA LEU A 86 -3.35 17.79 -1.69
C LEU A 86 -4.77 17.29 -2.02
N ALA A 87 -5.80 17.82 -1.36
CA ALA A 87 -7.18 17.40 -1.58
C ALA A 87 -7.59 17.52 -3.05
N GLY A 88 -8.24 16.46 -3.57
CA GLY A 88 -8.70 16.39 -4.96
C GLY A 88 -7.59 16.15 -6.00
N ARG A 89 -6.33 15.92 -5.58
CA ARG A 89 -5.25 15.55 -6.49
C ARG A 89 -5.25 14.03 -6.70
N ASP A 90 -5.23 13.58 -7.94
CA ASP A 90 -5.23 12.14 -8.25
C ASP A 90 -3.84 11.52 -8.11
N LEU A 91 -2.87 12.01 -8.88
CA LEU A 91 -1.49 11.52 -8.90
C LEU A 91 -0.51 12.64 -8.57
N VAL A 92 0.35 12.42 -7.57
CA VAL A 92 1.21 13.44 -6.97
C VAL A 92 2.67 12.95 -6.91
N PRO A 93 3.66 13.74 -7.36
CA PRO A 93 5.07 13.42 -7.16
C PRO A 93 5.44 13.36 -5.68
N LEU A 94 6.31 12.42 -5.28
CA LEU A 94 6.63 12.17 -3.87
C LEU A 94 7.20 13.41 -3.15
N SER A 95 7.95 14.28 -3.82
CA SER A 95 8.43 15.54 -3.23
C SER A 95 7.27 16.42 -2.74
N GLN A 96 6.21 16.55 -3.53
CA GLN A 96 5.01 17.29 -3.14
C GLN A 96 4.23 16.61 -2.02
N VAL A 97 4.23 15.27 -1.98
CA VAL A 97 3.68 14.54 -0.83
C VAL A 97 4.47 14.88 0.42
N ALA A 98 5.80 14.75 0.40
CA ALA A 98 6.66 15.02 1.54
C ALA A 98 6.51 16.44 2.11
N ASP A 99 6.40 17.45 1.22
CA ASP A 99 6.36 18.86 1.61
C ASP A 99 4.97 19.35 2.03
N ARG A 100 3.90 18.59 1.74
CA ARG A 100 2.51 19.06 1.91
C ARG A 100 1.64 18.06 2.68
N PRO A 101 1.99 17.68 3.91
CA PRO A 101 1.06 16.98 4.78
C PRO A 101 -0.15 17.88 5.08
N ALA A 102 -1.32 17.26 5.26
CA ALA A 102 -2.52 17.97 5.69
C ALA A 102 -2.33 18.57 7.09
N ARG A 103 -1.66 17.82 7.98
CA ARG A 103 -1.23 18.27 9.31
C ARG A 103 -0.04 17.45 9.80
N VAL A 104 0.65 17.96 10.83
CA VAL A 104 1.67 17.20 11.56
C VAL A 104 1.25 17.08 13.01
N GLU A 105 1.02 15.86 13.46
CA GLU A 105 0.62 15.55 14.84
C GLU A 105 1.85 15.31 15.72
N ASP A 106 1.75 15.63 17.01
CA ASP A 106 2.70 15.21 18.04
C ASP A 106 2.20 13.93 18.70
N ARG A 107 2.85 12.80 18.43
CA ARG A 107 2.48 11.49 18.99
C ARG A 107 3.52 11.04 20.02
N VAL A 108 3.06 10.47 21.13
CA VAL A 108 3.95 9.92 22.15
C VAL A 108 4.30 8.48 21.78
N LYS A 109 5.59 8.20 21.55
CA LYS A 109 6.12 6.83 21.45
C LYS A 109 6.90 6.49 22.71
N LYS A 110 6.69 5.27 23.19
CA LYS A 110 7.46 4.68 24.30
C LYS A 110 8.63 3.89 23.73
N PHE A 111 9.83 4.22 24.19
CA PHE A 111 11.07 3.54 23.82
C PHE A 111 11.64 2.82 25.03
N PRO A 112 12.18 1.61 24.88
CA PRO A 112 12.97 0.97 25.93
C PRO A 112 14.14 1.87 26.32
N ASP A 113 14.32 2.12 27.61
CA ASP A 113 15.38 2.99 28.13
C ASP A 113 16.73 2.30 28.30
N GLY A 114 16.82 1.01 27.93
CA GLY A 114 18.01 0.18 28.08
C GLY A 114 18.27 -0.29 29.52
N ALA A 115 17.49 0.16 30.51
CA ALA A 115 17.56 -0.21 31.92
C ALA A 115 16.31 -0.96 32.42
N GLY A 116 15.40 -1.30 31.50
CA GLY A 116 14.16 -2.05 31.80
C GLY A 116 12.92 -1.17 32.00
N GLY A 117 13.04 0.15 31.82
CA GLY A 117 11.95 1.11 31.79
C GLY A 117 11.59 1.58 30.38
N LEU A 118 10.62 2.49 30.30
CA LEU A 118 10.15 3.10 29.06
C LEU A 118 10.28 4.62 29.13
N VAL A 119 10.95 5.23 28.15
CA VAL A 119 10.99 6.68 27.96
C VAL A 119 9.93 7.08 26.95
N GLU A 120 9.09 8.05 27.33
CA GLU A 120 8.14 8.69 26.42
C GLU A 120 8.85 9.79 25.63
N SER A 121 8.80 9.69 24.30
CA SER A 121 9.30 10.73 23.40
C SER A 121 8.20 11.18 22.44
N ARG A 122 8.11 12.50 22.22
CA ARG A 122 7.19 13.08 21.24
C ARG A 122 7.82 12.99 19.86
N VAL A 123 7.16 12.25 18.96
CA VAL A 123 7.54 12.12 17.57
C VAL A 123 6.55 12.88 16.70
N LYS A 124 7.07 13.55 15.66
CA LYS A 124 6.25 14.18 14.63
C LYS A 124 5.66 13.10 13.73
N PHE A 125 4.35 13.19 13.49
CA PHE A 125 3.60 12.27 12.66
C PHE A 125 2.86 13.05 11.58
N PRO A 126 3.42 13.18 10.37
CA PRO A 126 2.73 13.81 9.26
C PRO A 126 1.51 12.97 8.84
N VAL A 127 0.42 13.66 8.53
CA VAL A 127 -0.85 13.05 8.11
C VAL A 127 -1.27 13.64 6.78
N TRP A 128 -1.56 12.78 5.82
CA TRP A 128 -2.10 13.12 4.50
C TRP A 128 -3.53 12.65 4.30
N ILE A 129 -3.93 11.62 5.05
CA ILE A 129 -5.20 10.91 4.90
C ILE A 129 -5.80 10.71 6.29
N ASP A 130 -7.10 10.98 6.39
CA ASP A 130 -7.89 10.75 7.60
C ASP A 130 -8.56 9.38 7.59
N PRO A 131 -8.75 8.75 8.76
CA PRO A 131 -9.56 7.54 8.84
C PRO A 131 -11.02 7.87 8.54
N VAL A 132 -11.61 7.14 7.59
CA VAL A 132 -13.00 7.28 7.18
C VAL A 132 -13.64 5.89 7.17
N ALA A 133 -14.85 5.77 7.72
CA ALA A 133 -15.66 4.57 7.67
C ALA A 133 -17.12 4.97 7.41
N ASN A 134 -17.62 4.71 6.20
CA ASN A 134 -18.93 5.15 5.75
C ASN A 134 -19.45 4.30 4.58
N GLY A 135 -20.68 3.79 4.73
CA GLY A 135 -21.46 3.18 3.65
C GLY A 135 -20.89 1.87 3.11
N GLY A 136 -21.23 1.56 1.85
CA GLY A 136 -20.79 0.35 1.16
C GLY A 136 -19.35 0.40 0.66
N THR A 137 -18.96 -0.65 -0.06
CA THR A 137 -17.58 -0.95 -0.47
C THR A 137 -17.50 -1.04 -1.99
N PRO A 138 -17.47 0.11 -2.71
CA PRO A 138 -17.48 0.13 -4.17
C PRO A 138 -16.10 -0.21 -4.79
N MET A 139 -15.62 -1.42 -4.53
CA MET A 139 -14.30 -1.91 -4.91
C MET A 139 -14.14 -2.01 -6.43
N CYS A 140 -15.17 -2.43 -7.17
CA CYS A 140 -15.09 -2.53 -8.64
C CYS A 140 -14.84 -1.15 -9.25
N ARG A 141 -15.54 -0.11 -8.75
CA ARG A 141 -15.31 1.27 -9.18
C ARG A 141 -13.94 1.81 -8.77
N ALA A 142 -13.45 1.44 -7.58
CA ALA A 142 -12.10 1.80 -7.14
C ALA A 142 -11.01 1.22 -8.05
N LEU A 143 -11.12 -0.07 -8.38
CA LEU A 143 -10.23 -0.75 -9.31
C LEU A 143 -10.30 -0.13 -10.72
N ALA A 144 -11.50 0.21 -11.21
CA ALA A 144 -11.66 0.89 -12.49
C ALA A 144 -11.02 2.30 -12.52
N GLN A 145 -11.07 3.04 -11.40
CA GLN A 145 -10.38 4.33 -11.31
C GLN A 145 -8.86 4.18 -11.27
N ALA A 146 -8.35 3.18 -10.55
CA ALA A 146 -6.93 2.84 -10.57
C ALA A 146 -6.46 2.36 -11.95
N ASP A 147 -7.27 1.58 -12.65
CA ASP A 147 -7.03 1.14 -14.03
C ASP A 147 -6.78 2.33 -14.96
N ALA A 148 -7.65 3.35 -14.93
CA ALA A 148 -7.49 4.56 -15.72
C ALA A 148 -6.20 5.34 -15.39
N LEU A 149 -5.85 5.47 -14.10
CA LEU A 149 -4.61 6.14 -13.68
C LEU A 149 -3.37 5.36 -14.10
N VAL A 150 -3.39 4.03 -13.96
CA VAL A 150 -2.29 3.13 -14.36
C VAL A 150 -2.11 3.19 -15.87
N ALA A 151 -3.19 3.14 -16.65
CA ALA A 151 -3.14 3.23 -18.11
C ALA A 151 -2.48 4.55 -18.57
N ASP A 152 -2.92 5.69 -18.03
CA ASP A 152 -2.35 7.00 -18.34
C ASP A 152 -0.89 7.12 -17.88
N TRP A 153 -0.54 6.54 -16.74
CA TRP A 153 0.83 6.56 -16.25
C TRP A 153 1.77 5.74 -17.15
N VAL A 154 1.38 4.51 -17.52
CA VAL A 154 2.17 3.63 -18.37
C VAL A 154 2.36 4.24 -19.76
N ALA A 155 1.33 4.89 -20.32
CA ALA A 155 1.44 5.59 -21.60
C ALA A 155 2.50 6.71 -21.56
N ARG A 156 2.65 7.40 -20.42
CA ARG A 156 3.62 8.49 -20.23
C ARG A 156 5.01 8.00 -19.81
N HIS A 157 5.11 6.84 -19.15
CA HIS A 157 6.34 6.26 -18.63
C HIS A 157 6.53 4.81 -19.11
N PRO A 158 6.60 4.56 -20.43
CA PRO A 158 6.58 3.19 -20.96
C PRO A 158 7.80 2.38 -20.55
N ALA A 159 8.92 3.01 -20.17
CA ALA A 159 10.15 2.33 -19.71
C ALA A 159 10.28 2.28 -18.17
N GLY A 160 9.30 2.81 -17.43
CA GLY A 160 9.34 2.83 -15.97
C GLY A 160 9.11 1.45 -15.34
N PHE A 161 9.50 1.31 -14.07
CA PHE A 161 9.11 0.14 -13.28
C PHE A 161 7.58 0.04 -13.24
N PRO A 162 6.98 -1.16 -13.38
CA PRO A 162 5.53 -1.32 -13.48
C PRO A 162 4.81 -0.72 -12.26
N PRO A 163 3.65 -0.05 -12.44
CA PRO A 163 2.87 0.46 -11.32
C PRO A 163 2.50 -0.63 -10.32
N ILE A 164 2.56 -0.31 -9.03
CA ILE A 164 2.10 -1.17 -7.95
C ILE A 164 0.86 -0.55 -7.32
N VAL A 165 -0.22 -1.31 -7.35
CA VAL A 165 -1.51 -0.95 -6.76
C VAL A 165 -1.69 -1.75 -5.49
N LEU A 166 -1.88 -1.08 -4.36
CA LEU A 166 -2.10 -1.71 -3.06
C LEU A 166 -3.53 -1.43 -2.62
N ASN A 167 -4.33 -2.47 -2.48
CA ASN A 167 -5.71 -2.39 -2.00
C ASN A 167 -5.80 -2.80 -0.54
N LEU A 168 -6.19 -1.86 0.32
CA LEU A 168 -6.40 -2.08 1.74
C LEU A 168 -7.90 -2.13 2.03
N THR A 169 -8.40 -3.29 2.47
CA THR A 169 -9.84 -3.55 2.61
C THR A 169 -10.11 -4.65 3.62
N ASP A 170 -11.34 -4.75 4.10
CA ASP A 170 -11.82 -5.92 4.84
C ASP A 170 -12.65 -6.90 3.98
N GLY A 171 -12.70 -6.65 2.66
CA GLY A 171 -12.83 -7.69 1.64
C GLY A 171 -14.22 -7.91 1.03
N GLU A 172 -15.27 -7.26 1.52
CA GLU A 172 -16.62 -7.41 0.96
C GLU A 172 -16.91 -6.33 -0.08
N SER A 173 -16.82 -6.63 -1.38
CA SER A 173 -17.30 -5.69 -2.43
C SER A 173 -18.83 -5.66 -2.48
N THR A 174 -19.41 -4.46 -2.49
CA THR A 174 -20.87 -4.27 -2.56
C THR A 174 -21.35 -3.80 -3.94
N ASP A 175 -20.45 -3.68 -4.93
CA ASP A 175 -20.76 -3.18 -6.27
C ASP A 175 -20.50 -4.19 -7.40
N GLY A 176 -20.16 -5.44 -7.06
CA GLY A 176 -20.01 -6.55 -8.01
C GLY A 176 -18.89 -7.51 -7.64
N ASP A 177 -18.52 -8.37 -8.59
CA ASP A 177 -17.30 -9.16 -8.51
C ASP A 177 -16.10 -8.31 -8.99
N PRO A 178 -15.11 -8.03 -8.13
CA PRO A 178 -13.97 -7.19 -8.49
C PRO A 178 -12.95 -7.89 -9.38
N LEU A 179 -13.06 -9.20 -9.61
CA LEU A 179 -12.02 -9.98 -10.31
C LEU A 179 -11.75 -9.46 -11.72
N GLU A 180 -12.78 -9.16 -12.51
CA GLU A 180 -12.61 -8.65 -13.88
C GLU A 180 -11.90 -7.28 -13.90
N ALA A 181 -12.25 -6.39 -12.97
CA ALA A 181 -11.61 -5.08 -12.84
C ALA A 181 -10.14 -5.22 -12.39
N ALA A 182 -9.87 -6.13 -11.45
CA ALA A 182 -8.52 -6.45 -11.00
C ALA A 182 -7.64 -7.03 -12.11
N LEU A 183 -8.21 -7.91 -12.95
CA LEU A 183 -7.52 -8.48 -14.11
C LEU A 183 -7.30 -7.45 -15.22
N ALA A 184 -8.25 -6.54 -15.45
CA ALA A 184 -8.08 -5.43 -16.40
C ALA A 184 -6.91 -4.53 -16.02
N LEU A 185 -6.84 -4.13 -14.73
CA LEU A 185 -5.75 -3.31 -14.20
C LEU A 185 -4.37 -3.95 -14.41
N GLN A 186 -4.26 -5.27 -14.20
CA GLN A 186 -3.03 -6.02 -14.39
C GLN A 186 -2.63 -6.22 -15.86
N ARG A 187 -3.47 -5.85 -16.83
CA ARG A 187 -3.12 -5.91 -18.28
C ARG A 187 -2.32 -4.72 -18.76
N HIS A 188 -2.18 -3.66 -17.96
CA HIS A 188 -1.33 -2.53 -18.30
C HIS A 188 0.14 -2.89 -18.10
N VAL A 189 0.94 -2.75 -19.16
CA VAL A 189 2.31 -3.27 -19.21
C VAL A 189 3.28 -2.14 -19.56
N SER A 190 4.29 -1.93 -18.72
CA SER A 190 5.49 -1.19 -19.10
C SER A 190 6.52 -2.13 -19.75
N ALA A 191 7.60 -1.59 -20.29
CA ALA A 191 8.71 -2.36 -20.85
C ALA A 191 9.34 -3.33 -19.84
N ASP A 192 9.12 -3.11 -18.53
CA ASP A 192 9.65 -3.94 -17.46
C ASP A 192 8.57 -4.82 -16.79
N GLY A 193 7.34 -4.90 -17.32
CA GLY A 193 6.34 -5.86 -16.87
C GLY A 193 4.94 -5.31 -16.68
N ALA A 194 4.03 -6.19 -16.29
CA ALA A 194 2.63 -5.86 -16.01
C ALA A 194 2.49 -5.16 -14.65
N ALA A 195 1.52 -4.25 -14.55
CA ALA A 195 1.13 -3.64 -13.28
C ALA A 195 0.80 -4.72 -12.23
N LEU A 196 1.15 -4.45 -10.98
CA LEU A 196 1.00 -5.37 -9.86
C LEU A 196 -0.17 -4.92 -8.99
N LEU A 197 -1.07 -5.83 -8.65
CA LEU A 197 -2.14 -5.61 -7.67
C LEU A 197 -1.88 -6.43 -6.42
N PHE A 198 -1.66 -5.77 -5.29
CA PHE A 198 -1.49 -6.38 -3.99
C PHE A 198 -2.67 -6.08 -3.09
N ASN A 199 -3.16 -7.08 -2.35
CA ASN A 199 -4.30 -6.94 -1.46
C ASN A 199 -3.88 -7.15 -0.01
N LEU A 200 -4.32 -6.25 0.86
CA LEU A 200 -4.08 -6.26 2.29
C LEU A 200 -5.43 -6.33 2.97
N HIS A 201 -5.78 -7.54 3.41
CA HIS A 201 -7.00 -7.82 4.12
C HIS A 201 -6.83 -7.49 5.61
N VAL A 202 -7.57 -6.50 6.10
CA VAL A 202 -7.72 -6.19 7.53
C VAL A 202 -9.02 -6.77 8.09
N SER A 203 -8.94 -7.57 9.14
CA SER A 203 -10.07 -8.28 9.74
C SER A 203 -10.07 -8.17 11.26
N GLY A 204 -11.25 -8.24 11.88
CA GLY A 204 -11.41 -8.34 13.33
C GLY A 204 -11.03 -9.71 13.90
N SER A 205 -10.74 -10.70 13.04
CA SER A 205 -10.39 -12.06 13.46
C SER A 205 -9.09 -12.12 14.24
N ALA A 206 -9.05 -12.95 15.30
CA ALA A 206 -7.82 -13.29 16.02
C ALA A 206 -6.97 -14.36 15.29
N ALA A 207 -7.27 -14.62 14.01
CA ALA A 207 -6.49 -15.54 13.19
C ALA A 207 -5.02 -15.08 13.07
N ILE A 208 -4.15 -16.06 12.87
CA ILE A 208 -2.71 -15.83 12.70
C ILE A 208 -2.50 -14.97 11.44
N PRO A 209 -1.73 -13.87 11.53
CA PRO A 209 -1.38 -13.08 10.37
C PRO A 209 -0.72 -13.92 9.27
N VAL A 210 -1.11 -13.67 8.02
CA VAL A 210 -0.56 -14.36 6.86
C VAL A 210 0.08 -13.33 5.95
N THR A 211 1.31 -13.57 5.53
CA THR A 211 2.05 -12.71 4.59
C THR A 211 2.55 -13.55 3.43
N PHE A 212 2.19 -13.14 2.22
CA PHE A 212 2.61 -13.78 0.96
C PHE A 212 2.34 -15.28 0.86
N PRO A 213 1.11 -15.74 1.16
CA PRO A 213 0.77 -17.14 1.02
C PRO A 213 0.89 -17.56 -0.45
N ASP A 214 1.12 -18.84 -0.65
CA ASP A 214 1.18 -19.47 -1.98
C ASP A 214 -0.07 -20.31 -2.29
N SER A 215 -1.01 -20.39 -1.34
CA SER A 215 -2.25 -21.13 -1.46
C SER A 215 -3.37 -20.47 -0.64
N PRO A 216 -4.62 -20.49 -1.13
CA PRO A 216 -5.78 -19.97 -0.39
C PRO A 216 -6.26 -20.92 0.72
N ALA A 217 -5.70 -22.13 0.83
CA ALA A 217 -6.21 -23.19 1.71
C ALA A 217 -6.22 -22.81 3.20
N ALA A 218 -5.25 -22.02 3.64
CA ALA A 218 -5.14 -21.56 5.03
C ALA A 218 -5.89 -20.24 5.30
N LEU A 219 -6.55 -19.66 4.29
CA LEU A 219 -7.25 -18.38 4.44
C LEU A 219 -8.62 -18.57 5.12
N PRO A 220 -8.95 -17.68 6.08
CA PRO A 220 -10.01 -17.92 7.05
C PRO A 220 -11.43 -17.75 6.49
N ASP A 221 -11.59 -16.97 5.42
CA ASP A 221 -12.90 -16.63 4.87
C ASP A 221 -12.86 -16.50 3.34
N THR A 222 -14.05 -16.43 2.72
CA THR A 222 -14.21 -16.33 1.26
C THR A 222 -13.67 -15.01 0.70
N TYR A 223 -13.75 -13.93 1.46
CA TYR A 223 -13.26 -12.62 1.03
C TYR A 223 -11.74 -12.61 0.92
N ALA A 224 -11.04 -13.17 1.91
CA ALA A 224 -9.59 -13.38 1.86
C ALA A 224 -9.18 -14.22 0.65
N ARG A 225 -9.95 -15.26 0.30
CA ARG A 225 -9.68 -16.08 -0.89
C ARG A 225 -9.86 -15.29 -2.19
N ALA A 226 -10.93 -14.53 -2.33
CA ALA A 226 -11.17 -13.68 -3.51
C ALA A 226 -10.05 -12.62 -3.67
N LEU A 227 -9.69 -11.94 -2.58
CA LEU A 227 -8.58 -10.98 -2.59
C LEU A 227 -7.24 -11.63 -2.94
N PHE A 228 -6.97 -12.84 -2.45
CA PHE A 228 -5.78 -13.61 -2.81
C PHE A 228 -5.77 -13.99 -4.30
N GLU A 229 -6.90 -14.45 -4.83
CA GLU A 229 -7.02 -14.89 -6.23
C GLU A 229 -6.78 -13.74 -7.21
N MET A 230 -7.20 -12.53 -6.87
CA MET A 230 -6.96 -11.35 -7.69
C MET A 230 -5.60 -10.67 -7.44
N SER A 231 -4.87 -11.01 -6.37
CA SER A 231 -3.51 -10.51 -6.13
C SER A 231 -2.50 -11.06 -7.14
N SER A 232 -1.58 -10.22 -7.61
CA SER A 232 -0.51 -10.62 -8.52
C SER A 232 0.49 -11.56 -7.83
N PRO A 233 1.13 -12.50 -8.58
CA PRO A 233 2.30 -13.22 -8.10
C PRO A 233 3.42 -12.26 -7.70
N LEU A 234 4.18 -12.60 -6.66
CA LEU A 234 5.32 -11.79 -6.26
C LEU A 234 6.44 -11.87 -7.31
N PRO A 235 6.98 -10.74 -7.77
CA PRO A 235 8.21 -10.70 -8.53
C PRO A 235 9.36 -11.41 -7.82
N GLN A 236 10.27 -12.01 -8.58
CA GLN A 236 11.36 -12.81 -8.05
C GLN A 236 12.22 -12.06 -7.03
N HIS A 237 12.52 -10.78 -7.27
CA HIS A 237 13.32 -9.99 -6.33
C HIS A 237 12.59 -9.77 -5.00
N MET A 238 11.28 -9.50 -5.01
CA MET A 238 10.46 -9.34 -3.80
C MET A 238 10.42 -10.63 -2.99
N ARG A 239 10.30 -11.79 -3.65
CA ARG A 239 10.37 -13.11 -2.98
C ARG A 239 11.72 -13.32 -2.30
N PHE A 240 12.81 -12.97 -2.97
CA PHE A 240 14.16 -13.09 -2.41
C PHE A 240 14.33 -12.22 -1.15
N TYR A 241 13.85 -10.98 -1.19
CA TYR A 241 13.86 -10.10 -0.01
C TYR A 241 12.98 -10.63 1.12
N ALA A 242 11.79 -11.15 0.81
CA ALA A 242 10.92 -11.77 1.80
C ALA A 242 11.61 -12.95 2.52
N LEU A 243 12.26 -13.83 1.76
CA LEU A 243 13.04 -14.95 2.31
C LEU A 243 14.20 -14.48 3.20
N GLN A 244 14.90 -13.40 2.84
CA GLN A 244 15.98 -12.83 3.66
C GLN A 244 15.50 -12.28 5.00
N GLN A 245 14.25 -11.83 5.10
CA GLN A 245 13.62 -11.39 6.34
C GLN A 245 12.94 -12.55 7.10
N GLY A 246 13.14 -13.80 6.67
CA GLY A 246 12.57 -14.98 7.31
C GLY A 246 11.09 -15.22 6.97
N ILE A 247 10.54 -14.54 5.95
CA ILE A 247 9.19 -14.82 5.46
C ILE A 247 9.26 -15.94 4.42
N ALA A 248 8.53 -17.03 4.67
CA ALA A 248 8.42 -18.13 3.74
C ALA A 248 7.69 -17.67 2.46
N CYS A 249 8.33 -17.86 1.30
CA CYS A 249 7.77 -17.55 0.00
C CYS A 249 8.15 -18.63 -1.02
N THR A 250 7.26 -18.89 -1.96
CA THR A 250 7.48 -19.81 -3.09
C THR A 250 7.18 -19.10 -4.40
N ASP A 251 7.40 -19.74 -5.55
CA ASP A 251 7.09 -19.16 -6.86
C ASP A 251 5.59 -18.90 -7.08
N LEU A 252 4.74 -19.51 -6.25
CA LEU A 252 3.29 -19.33 -6.23
C LEU A 252 2.83 -18.26 -5.23
N SER A 253 3.74 -17.72 -4.41
CA SER A 253 3.42 -16.65 -3.46
C SER A 253 2.89 -15.42 -4.17
N ARG A 254 1.79 -14.87 -3.66
CA ARG A 254 1.12 -13.67 -4.20
C ARG A 254 1.29 -12.49 -3.27
N GLY A 255 1.16 -11.28 -3.82
CA GLY A 255 1.08 -10.04 -3.05
C GLY A 255 -0.22 -9.95 -2.27
N PHE A 256 -0.38 -10.81 -1.28
CA PHE A 256 -1.52 -10.86 -0.39
C PHE A 256 -1.04 -10.88 1.06
N ALA A 257 -1.73 -10.13 1.91
CA ALA A 257 -1.52 -10.14 3.35
C ALA A 257 -2.86 -10.16 4.08
N TYR A 258 -2.94 -10.89 5.19
CA TYR A 258 -4.10 -10.96 6.07
C TYR A 258 -3.68 -10.59 7.49
N ASN A 259 -4.26 -9.53 8.05
CA ASN A 259 -3.92 -8.99 9.38
C ASN A 259 -2.42 -8.75 9.60
N ALA A 260 -1.65 -8.59 8.52
CA ALA A 260 -0.23 -8.25 8.60
C ALA A 260 -0.04 -6.73 8.54
N ASP A 261 1.09 -6.27 9.07
CA ASP A 261 1.45 -4.87 9.02
C ASP A 261 1.78 -4.46 7.57
N ILE A 262 1.05 -3.49 7.02
CA ILE A 262 1.28 -2.96 5.66
C ILE A 262 2.70 -2.40 5.51
N THR A 263 3.30 -1.87 6.58
CA THR A 263 4.69 -1.40 6.51
C THR A 263 5.64 -2.53 6.14
N THR A 264 5.36 -3.75 6.60
CA THR A 264 6.11 -4.95 6.23
C THR A 264 5.96 -5.26 4.73
N VAL A 265 4.74 -5.20 4.19
CA VAL A 265 4.47 -5.42 2.76
C VAL A 265 5.27 -4.46 1.87
N VAL A 266 5.43 -3.20 2.30
CA VAL A 266 6.17 -2.21 1.50
C VAL A 266 7.67 -2.20 1.76
N GLN A 267 8.12 -2.63 2.94
CA GLN A 267 9.54 -2.94 3.15
C GLN A 267 10.03 -3.99 2.14
N PHE A 268 9.19 -4.96 1.76
CA PHE A 268 9.49 -5.95 0.72
C PHE A 268 9.42 -5.44 -0.70
N LEU A 269 8.75 -4.31 -0.92
CA LEU A 269 8.76 -3.70 -2.23
C LEU A 269 10.18 -3.26 -2.59
N ASP A 270 11.10 -3.04 -1.63
CA ASP A 270 12.48 -2.52 -1.78
C ASP A 270 12.81 -2.08 -3.22
N ILE A 271 12.05 -1.08 -3.69
CA ILE A 271 12.09 -0.78 -5.09
C ILE A 271 13.30 0.10 -5.32
N GLY A 272 14.40 -0.56 -5.66
CA GLY A 272 15.41 -0.01 -6.55
C GLY A 272 16.27 1.13 -6.03
N THR A 273 16.10 1.67 -4.82
CA THR A 273 17.18 2.46 -4.21
C THR A 273 18.19 1.50 -3.59
N ARG A 274 18.76 0.60 -4.40
CA ARG A 274 20.13 0.21 -4.16
C ARG A 274 20.90 1.52 -4.19
N ALA A 275 21.29 2.00 -3.01
CA ALA A 275 22.52 2.77 -2.95
C ALA A 275 23.52 1.88 -3.67
N THR A 276 23.90 2.30 -4.88
CA THR A 276 25.05 1.77 -5.59
C THR A 276 26.13 1.58 -4.55
N ASP A 277 26.70 0.37 -4.52
CA ASP A 277 27.83 0.00 -3.68
C ASP A 277 28.71 1.22 -3.40
N LEU A 278 28.68 1.71 -2.15
CA LEU A 278 29.73 2.59 -1.64
C LEU A 278 30.99 1.73 -1.51
N ARG A 279 31.68 1.56 -2.63
CA ARG A 279 33.08 1.19 -2.71
C ARG A 279 33.81 2.24 -3.54
#